data_AF-A0A355H269-F1
#
_entry.id   AF-A0A355H269-F1
#
_cell.length_a   1.000
_cell.length_b   1.000
_cell.length_c   1.000
_cell.angle_alpha   90.00
_cell.angle_beta   90.00
_cell.angle_gamma   90.00
#
_symmetry.space_group_name_H-M   'P 1'
#
loop_
_entity.id
_entity.type
_entity.pdbx_description
1 polymer ?
#
loop_
_entity_poly.entity_id
_entity_poly.type
_entity_poly.pdbx_seq_one_letter_code
_entity_poly.pdbx_strand_id
1 'polypeptide(L)'
;MESRAENVVQVWGKRVFSIEGGNEFIRDRIDNGLSITGMEKIGHFNTLYEIDCQSKRDGVLSVVLYDTDGRIILADSFGNPKREYIVPGSIGDSFRKNVCK
;
A
#
# COMPACT_ATOMS: atom_id res chain seq x y z
N MET A 1 -22.45 7.90 -20.66
CA MET A 1 -21.52 8.39 -19.62
C MET A 1 -21.18 7.19 -18.75
N GLU A 2 -20.47 6.22 -19.32
CA GLU A 2 -20.14 4.92 -18.73
C GLU A 2 -18.90 4.44 -19.49
N SER A 3 -17.75 4.35 -18.82
CA SER A 3 -16.58 3.55 -19.27
C SER A 3 -15.39 3.57 -18.29
N ARG A 4 -15.41 4.37 -17.21
CA ARG A 4 -14.27 4.42 -16.26
C ARG A 4 -13.97 3.12 -15.51
N ALA A 5 -14.91 2.18 -15.45
CA ALA A 5 -14.83 1.03 -14.54
C ALA A 5 -14.26 -0.26 -15.18
N GLU A 6 -14.19 -0.38 -16.51
CA GLU A 6 -13.82 -1.67 -17.13
C GLU A 6 -12.31 -1.96 -17.09
N ASN A 7 -11.47 -0.94 -16.93
CA ASN A 7 -10.00 -1.06 -16.97
C ASN A 7 -9.31 -0.73 -15.64
N VAL A 8 -10.08 -0.46 -14.57
CA VAL A 8 -9.53 -0.19 -13.24
C VAL A 8 -9.85 -1.37 -12.33
N VAL A 9 -8.81 -1.96 -11.75
CA VAL A 9 -8.93 -3.09 -10.83
C VAL A 9 -8.36 -2.74 -9.47
N GLN A 10 -8.94 -3.31 -8.41
CA GLN A 10 -8.43 -3.14 -7.06
C GLN A 10 -7.69 -4.40 -6.61
N VAL A 11 -6.55 -4.21 -5.94
CA VAL A 11 -5.71 -5.32 -5.46
C VAL A 11 -5.20 -5.03 -4.05
N TRP A 12 -5.30 -6.03 -3.18
CA TRP A 12 -4.67 -5.98 -1.87
C TRP A 12 -3.25 -6.51 -1.93
N GLY A 13 -2.29 -5.68 -1.53
CA GLY A 13 -0.91 -6.07 -1.29
C GLY A 13 -0.64 -6.24 0.20
N LYS A 14 0.01 -7.34 0.59
CA LYS A 14 0.50 -7.55 1.95
C LYS A 14 2.03 -7.45 1.97
N ARG A 15 2.56 -6.59 2.84
CA ARG A 15 4.01 -6.45 3.08
C ARG A 15 4.32 -6.82 4.52
N VAL A 16 5.02 -7.92 4.73
CA VAL A 16 5.46 -8.39 6.05
C VAL A 16 6.84 -7.82 6.36
N PHE A 17 7.02 -7.28 7.56
CA PHE A 17 8.30 -6.76 7.99
C PHE A 17 9.23 -7.88 8.44
N SER A 18 10.49 -7.81 8.01
CA SER A 18 11.59 -8.41 8.77
C SER A 18 11.87 -7.57 10.01
N ILE A 19 12.64 -8.11 10.95
CA ILE A 19 13.09 -7.34 12.12
C ILE A 19 13.82 -6.06 11.69
N GLU A 20 14.77 -6.20 10.75
CA GLU A 20 15.53 -5.07 10.22
C GLU A 20 14.63 -4.06 9.51
N GLY A 21 13.75 -4.51 8.61
CA GLY A 21 12.84 -3.63 7.87
C GLY A 21 11.81 -2.94 8.77
N GLY A 22 11.35 -3.61 9.85
CA GLY A 22 10.49 -3.00 10.87
C GLY A 22 11.23 -1.90 11.63
N ASN A 23 12.48 -2.14 12.02
CA ASN A 23 13.31 -1.14 12.68
C ASN A 23 13.65 0.06 11.77
N GLU A 24 13.88 -0.17 10.48
CA GLU A 24 14.05 0.91 9.50
C GLU A 24 12.77 1.74 9.36
N PHE A 25 11.61 1.10 9.25
CA PHE A 25 10.33 1.81 9.18
C PHE A 25 10.06 2.66 10.43
N ILE A 26 10.32 2.14 11.62
CA ILE A 26 10.16 2.88 12.87
C ILE A 26 11.13 4.08 12.91
N ARG A 27 12.39 3.90 12.49
CA ARG A 27 13.37 4.99 12.42
C ARG A 27 12.93 6.09 11.47
N ASP A 28 12.50 5.75 10.25
CA ASP A 28 11.97 6.71 9.28
C ASP A 28 10.80 7.51 9.87
N ARG A 29 9.88 6.87 10.60
CA ARG A 29 8.79 7.59 11.28
C ARG A 29 9.29 8.57 12.34
N ILE A 30 10.27 8.18 13.15
CA ILE A 30 10.88 9.04 14.17
C ILE A 30 11.53 10.26 13.49
N ASP A 31 12.31 10.04 12.44
CA ASP A 31 13.01 11.10 11.71
C ASP A 31 12.04 12.11 11.07
N ASN A 32 10.84 11.64 10.70
CA ASN A 32 9.76 12.48 10.17
C ASN A 32 8.79 13.03 11.25
N GLY A 33 9.09 12.84 12.54
CA GLY A 33 8.25 13.34 13.65
C GLY A 33 6.88 12.68 13.75
N LEU A 34 6.73 11.47 13.21
CA LEU A 34 5.48 10.70 13.21
C LEU A 34 5.38 9.81 14.45
N SER A 35 4.16 9.61 14.94
CA SER A 35 3.92 8.70 16.08
C SER A 35 4.30 7.25 15.75
N ILE A 36 4.91 6.60 16.74
CA ILE A 36 5.29 5.17 16.75
C ILE A 36 4.50 4.36 17.78
N THR A 37 3.47 4.95 18.40
CA THR A 37 2.64 4.27 19.41
C THR A 37 2.07 2.96 18.87
N GLY A 38 2.26 1.86 19.60
CA GLY A 38 1.76 0.53 19.22
C GLY A 38 2.64 -0.22 18.22
N MET A 39 3.78 0.34 17.81
CA MET A 39 4.70 -0.30 16.85
C MET A 39 5.77 -1.20 17.49
N GLU A 40 5.70 -1.45 18.80
CA GLU A 40 6.69 -2.27 19.52
C GLU A 40 6.76 -3.71 18.98
N LYS A 41 5.65 -4.18 18.39
CA LYS A 41 5.50 -5.48 17.74
C LYS A 41 5.02 -5.33 16.29
N ILE A 42 5.57 -4.40 15.52
CA ILE A 42 5.15 -4.20 14.13
C ILE A 42 5.25 -5.50 13.31
N GLY A 43 4.17 -5.85 12.60
CA GLY A 43 4.07 -7.11 11.85
C GLY A 43 4.03 -6.90 10.35
N HIS A 44 2.99 -6.24 9.85
CA HIS A 44 2.78 -6.07 8.41
C HIS A 44 1.86 -4.91 8.07
N PHE A 45 1.93 -4.46 6.82
CA PHE A 45 0.89 -3.62 6.21
C PHE A 45 0.08 -4.41 5.20
N ASN A 46 -1.22 -4.14 5.15
CA ASN A 46 -2.06 -4.39 3.99
C ASN A 46 -2.37 -3.06 3.30
N THR A 47 -2.13 -2.99 2.00
CA THR A 47 -2.39 -1.79 1.20
C THR A 47 -3.36 -2.15 0.08
N LEU A 48 -4.44 -1.39 -0.03
CA LEU A 48 -5.35 -1.47 -1.16
C LEU A 48 -4.86 -0.55 -2.25
N TYR A 49 -4.57 -1.10 -3.41
CA TYR A 49 -4.20 -0.36 -4.60
C TYR A 49 -5.37 -0.35 -5.58
N GLU A 50 -5.52 0.74 -6.32
CA GLU A 50 -6.21 0.75 -7.61
C GLU A 50 -5.17 0.74 -8.73
N ILE A 51 -5.41 -0.07 -9.76
CA ILE A 51 -4.57 -0.22 -10.93
C ILE A 51 -5.42 0.11 -12.16
N ASP A 52 -5.09 1.20 -12.85
CA ASP A 52 -5.64 1.52 -14.17
C ASP A 52 -4.78 0.86 -15.24
N CYS A 53 -5.29 -0.25 -15.77
CA CYS A 53 -4.62 -1.09 -16.75
C CYS A 53 -4.40 -0.39 -18.10
N GLN A 54 -5.29 0.54 -18.46
CA GLN A 54 -5.22 1.26 -19.72
C GLN A 54 -4.20 2.38 -19.66
N SER A 55 -4.28 3.23 -18.63
CA SER A 55 -3.36 4.36 -18.48
C SER A 55 -2.02 3.99 -17.82
N LYS A 56 -1.90 2.74 -17.34
CA LYS A 56 -0.74 2.21 -16.60
C LYS A 56 -0.40 3.09 -15.40
N ARG A 57 -1.42 3.39 -14.61
CA ARG A 57 -1.30 4.18 -13.40
C ARG A 57 -1.81 3.41 -12.20
N ASP A 58 -1.21 3.62 -11.05
CA ASP A 58 -1.64 3.07 -9.78
C ASP A 58 -1.84 4.15 -8.72
N GLY A 59 -2.64 3.83 -7.71
CA GLY A 59 -2.90 4.69 -6.57
C GLY A 59 -3.20 3.88 -5.33
N VAL A 60 -2.86 4.42 -4.15
CA VAL A 60 -3.12 3.78 -2.86
C VAL A 60 -4.45 4.26 -2.29
N LEU A 61 -5.42 3.37 -2.19
CA LEU A 61 -6.76 3.67 -1.65
C LEU A 61 -6.81 3.54 -0.13
N SER A 62 -6.07 2.61 0.46
CA SER A 62 -6.07 2.39 1.91
C SER A 62 -4.79 1.71 2.36
N VAL A 63 -4.37 2.00 3.59
CA VAL A 63 -3.26 1.34 4.27
C VAL A 63 -3.71 0.93 5.67
N VAL A 64 -3.44 -0.32 6.05
CA VAL A 64 -3.69 -0.82 7.40
C VAL A 64 -2.43 -1.48 7.94
N LEU A 65 -1.92 -0.95 9.06
CA LEU A 65 -0.81 -1.50 9.82
C LEU A 65 -1.31 -2.45 10.89
N TYR A 66 -0.65 -3.60 10.99
CA TYR A 66 -0.92 -4.58 12.03
C TYR A 66 0.33 -4.86 12.85
N ASP A 67 0.13 -5.13 14.13
CA ASP A 67 1.13 -5.78 14.97
C ASP A 67 1.25 -7.28 14.62
N THR A 68 2.19 -7.98 15.27
CA THR A 68 2.39 -9.43 15.08
C THR A 68 1.26 -10.29 15.65
N ASP A 69 0.43 -9.74 16.54
CA ASP A 69 -0.75 -10.38 17.11
C ASP A 69 -2.01 -10.15 16.23
N GLY A 70 -1.88 -9.42 15.12
CA GLY A 70 -2.96 -9.12 14.17
C GLY A 70 -3.86 -7.95 14.58
N ARG A 71 -3.47 -7.15 15.57
CA ARG A 71 -4.20 -5.95 15.99
C ARG A 71 -3.83 -4.77 15.10
N ILE A 72 -4.82 -3.94 14.79
CA ILE A 72 -4.63 -2.74 13.99
C ILE A 72 -3.88 -1.70 14.83
N ILE A 73 -2.72 -1.25 14.33
CA ILE A 73 -1.96 -0.13 14.89
C ILE A 73 -2.41 1.17 14.24
N LEU A 74 -2.60 1.15 12.92
CA LEU A 74 -2.98 2.31 12.12
C LEU A 74 -3.87 1.85 10.96
N ALA A 75 -4.90 2.62 10.64
CA ALA A 75 -5.71 2.41 9.46
C ALA A 75 -6.05 3.77 8.84
N ASP A 76 -5.79 3.91 7.55
CA ASP A 76 -6.09 5.13 6.80
C ASP A 76 -6.70 4.79 5.44
N SER A 77 -7.51 5.71 4.91
CA SER A 77 -8.21 5.58 3.64
C SER A 77 -8.19 6.90 2.87
N PHE A 78 -7.84 6.83 1.60
CA PHE A 78 -7.66 7.98 0.72
C PHE A 78 -8.79 7.99 -0.31
N GLY A 79 -9.77 8.87 -0.13
CA GLY A 79 -10.98 8.90 -0.97
C GLY A 79 -10.74 9.28 -2.44
N ASN A 80 -9.66 10.02 -2.72
CA ASN A 80 -9.23 10.37 -4.09
C ASN A 80 -7.70 10.25 -4.16
N PRO A 81 -7.14 9.04 -4.31
CA PRO A 81 -5.71 8.89 -4.34
C PRO A 81 -5.13 9.53 -5.61
N LYS A 82 -3.98 10.19 -5.46
CA LYS A 82 -3.22 10.64 -6.61
C LYS A 82 -2.74 9.41 -7.37
N ARG A 83 -3.20 9.25 -8.61
CA ARG A 83 -2.72 8.19 -9.50
C ARG A 83 -1.39 8.59 -10.11
N GLU A 84 -0.39 7.73 -9.97
CA GLU A 84 0.95 7.92 -10.51
C GLU A 84 1.24 6.90 -11.60
N TYR A 85 2.22 7.16 -12.45
CA TYR A 85 2.59 6.19 -13.48
C TYR A 85 3.28 4.99 -12.86
N ILE A 86 2.88 3.80 -13.29
CA ILE A 86 3.49 2.56 -12.84
C ILE A 86 4.91 2.47 -13.38
N VAL A 87 5.88 2.53 -12.47
CA VAL A 87 7.31 2.42 -12.79
C VAL A 87 7.66 0.94 -13.02
N PRO A 88 8.40 0.57 -14.10
CA PRO A 88 8.86 -0.79 -14.31
C PRO A 88 9.62 -1.36 -13.12
N GLY A 89 9.33 -2.61 -12.74
CA GLY A 89 9.96 -3.26 -11.57
C GLY A 89 9.42 -2.83 -10.21
N SER A 90 8.47 -1.89 -10.16
CA SER A 90 7.77 -1.54 -8.93
C SER A 90 6.77 -2.63 -8.50
N ILE A 91 6.24 -2.46 -7.28
CA ILE A 91 5.11 -3.25 -6.78
C ILE A 91 3.89 -3.07 -7.71
N GLY A 92 3.59 -1.84 -8.13
CA GLY A 92 2.51 -1.54 -9.07
C GLY A 92 2.67 -2.27 -10.41
N ASP A 93 3.89 -2.40 -10.93
CA ASP A 93 4.16 -3.14 -12.17
C ASP A 93 3.95 -4.64 -11.98
N SER A 94 4.33 -5.17 -10.82
CA SER A 94 4.09 -6.56 -10.45
C SER A 94 2.59 -6.85 -10.38
N PHE A 95 1.80 -5.97 -9.77
CA PHE A 95 0.34 -6.12 -9.78
C PHE A 95 -0.22 -6.03 -11.18
N ARG A 96 0.08 -4.96 -11.93
CA ARG A 96 -0.39 -4.74 -13.30
C ARG A 96 -0.17 -5.96 -14.19
N LYS A 97 1.01 -6.59 -14.14
CA LYS A 97 1.32 -7.79 -14.93
C LYS A 97 0.43 -9.00 -14.60
N ASN A 98 -0.11 -9.08 -13.39
CA ASN A 98 -0.96 -10.19 -12.95
C ASN A 98 -2.45 -9.91 -13.13
N VAL A 99 -2.88 -8.64 -13.02
CA VAL A 99 -4.31 -8.28 -12.95
C VAL A 99 -4.84 -7.66 -14.25
N CYS A 100 -3.97 -7.08 -15.07
CA CYS A 100 -4.36 -6.50 -16.36
C CYS A 100 -4.28 -7.56 -17.47
N LYS A 101 -5.27 -7.55 -18.36
CA LYS A 101 -5.34 -8.42 -19.54
C LYS A 101 -4.63 -7.81 -20.74
#